data_AF-A0A928E1H6-F1
#
_entry.id   AF-A0A928E1H6-F1
#
_cell.length_a   1.000
_cell.length_b   1.000
_cell.length_c   1.000
_cell.angle_alpha   90.00
_cell.angle_beta   90.00
_cell.angle_gamma   90.00
#
_symmetry.space_group_name_H-M   'P 1'
#
loop_
_entity.id
_entity.type
_entity.pdbx_description
1 polymer ?
#
loop_
_entity_poly.entity_id
_entity_poly.type
_entity_poly.pdbx_seq_one_letter_code
_entity_poly.pdbx_strand_id
1 'polypeptide(L)'
;MNANAQTKFEQIENFDKEYRQCLEFYNTNDSINDEEIIQVSDGTINCLLNVGYEIIDEFYYNKSEETKKALKTFIYSSIDIQYAINTNSDFGQYFYGSIRKVTASALAVDNAKNVIRQLIDTVKYEIEDMSDEEKQIDFKKIKNLNDWDNRFNM
;
A
#
# COMPACT_ATOMS: atom_id res chain seq x y z
N MET A 1 -22.56 -4.43 21.90
CA MET A 1 -21.45 -4.04 21.02
C MET A 1 -21.32 -5.12 19.97
N ASN A 2 -21.60 -4.79 18.71
CA ASN A 2 -21.79 -5.77 17.64
C ASN A 2 -20.45 -6.20 17.05
N ALA A 3 -20.24 -7.52 17.00
CA ALA A 3 -19.00 -8.19 16.62
C ALA A 3 -18.51 -7.94 15.17
N ASN A 4 -19.19 -7.10 14.37
CA ASN A 4 -18.89 -6.91 12.95
C ASN A 4 -18.26 -5.53 12.61
N ALA A 5 -18.47 -4.51 13.46
CA ALA A 5 -17.78 -3.22 13.35
C ALA A 5 -16.40 -3.29 14.03
N GLN A 6 -16.36 -3.99 15.16
CA GLN A 6 -15.15 -4.25 15.92
C GLN A 6 -14.13 -5.06 15.10
N THR A 7 -14.58 -5.99 14.24
CA THR A 7 -13.71 -6.76 13.35
C THR A 7 -13.08 -5.93 12.24
N LYS A 8 -13.77 -4.92 11.68
CA LYS A 8 -13.22 -4.08 10.60
C LYS A 8 -12.12 -3.13 11.09
N PHE A 9 -12.31 -2.52 12.27
CA PHE A 9 -11.26 -1.72 12.90
C PHE A 9 -10.06 -2.58 13.29
N GLU A 10 -10.30 -3.77 13.88
CA GLU A 10 -9.23 -4.73 14.18
C GLU A 10 -8.48 -5.18 12.91
N GLN A 11 -9.18 -5.35 11.78
CA GLN A 11 -8.53 -5.63 10.49
C GLN A 11 -7.63 -4.48 10.02
N ILE A 12 -8.06 -3.23 10.11
CA ILE A 12 -7.22 -2.07 9.77
C ILE A 12 -6.00 -1.98 10.68
N GLU A 13 -6.16 -2.22 11.98
CA GLU A 13 -5.03 -2.24 12.92
C GLU A 13 -4.03 -3.36 12.59
N ASN A 14 -4.52 -4.53 12.13
CA ASN A 14 -3.66 -5.59 11.63
C ASN A 14 -2.90 -5.16 10.36
N PHE A 15 -3.56 -4.52 9.40
CA PHE A 15 -2.89 -3.97 8.22
C PHE A 15 -1.86 -2.89 8.57
N ASP A 16 -2.13 -2.01 9.54
CA ASP A 16 -1.16 -1.02 10.05
C ASP A 16 0.08 -1.72 10.66
N LYS A 17 -0.16 -2.79 11.41
CA LYS A 17 0.91 -3.59 12.01
C LYS A 17 1.76 -4.28 10.96
N GLU A 18 1.16 -4.94 9.97
CA GLU A 18 1.88 -5.59 8.88
C GLU A 18 2.66 -4.58 8.03
N TYR A 19 2.06 -3.43 7.74
CA TYR A 19 2.75 -2.31 7.12
C TYR A 19 4.01 -1.91 7.91
N ARG A 20 3.92 -1.76 9.23
CA ARG A 20 5.10 -1.45 10.08
C ARG A 20 6.14 -2.56 10.05
N GLN A 21 5.70 -3.82 10.07
CA GLN A 21 6.60 -4.98 9.97
C GLN A 21 7.36 -4.99 8.64
N CYS A 22 6.72 -4.61 7.52
CA CYS A 22 7.43 -4.45 6.25
C CYS A 22 8.58 -3.43 6.35
N LEU A 23 8.42 -2.36 7.13
CA LEU A 23 9.45 -1.32 7.30
C LEU A 23 10.60 -1.75 8.22
N GLU A 24 10.38 -2.71 9.12
CA GLU A 24 11.44 -3.23 10.00
C GLU A 24 12.53 -3.95 9.19
N PHE A 25 12.19 -4.57 8.06
CA PHE A 25 13.16 -5.20 7.15
C PHE A 25 14.16 -4.22 6.53
N TYR A 26 13.80 -2.94 6.41
CA TYR A 26 14.66 -1.89 5.86
C TYR A 26 15.65 -1.31 6.89
N ASN A 27 15.44 -1.58 8.19
CA ASN A 27 16.34 -1.16 9.28
C ASN A 27 17.47 -2.17 9.49
N THR A 28 18.39 -2.21 8.54
CA THR A 28 19.56 -3.10 8.57
C THR A 28 20.80 -2.38 9.12
N ASN A 29 21.55 -3.05 10.01
CA ASN A 29 22.78 -2.57 10.65
C ASN A 29 23.85 -2.10 9.63
N ASP A 30 24.79 -1.25 10.09
CA ASP A 30 25.80 -0.46 9.36
C ASP A 30 26.77 -1.19 8.38
N SER A 31 26.51 -2.43 7.96
CA SER A 31 27.48 -3.30 7.26
C SER A 31 26.94 -3.99 6.00
N ILE A 32 25.99 -3.39 5.27
CA ILE A 32 25.39 -3.95 4.04
C ILE A 32 25.93 -3.25 2.80
N ASN A 33 26.16 -4.02 1.73
CA ASN A 33 26.63 -3.52 0.45
C ASN A 33 25.49 -3.05 -0.48
N ASP A 34 25.83 -2.36 -1.58
CA ASP A 34 24.85 -1.79 -2.52
C ASP A 34 23.85 -2.82 -3.09
N GLU A 35 24.27 -4.04 -3.40
CA GLU A 35 23.38 -5.09 -3.93
C GLU A 35 22.40 -5.60 -2.87
N GLU A 36 22.88 -5.76 -1.63
CA GLU A 36 22.04 -6.15 -0.49
C GLU A 36 20.97 -5.09 -0.19
N ILE A 37 21.32 -3.80 -0.27
CA ILE A 37 20.35 -2.72 -0.10
C ILE A 37 19.26 -2.79 -1.17
N ILE A 38 19.62 -3.00 -2.43
CA ILE A 38 18.65 -3.11 -3.54
C ILE A 38 17.70 -4.30 -3.29
N GLN A 39 18.23 -5.46 -2.88
CA GLN A 39 17.41 -6.63 -2.58
C GLN A 39 16.46 -6.40 -1.40
N VAL A 40 16.92 -5.74 -0.33
CA VAL A 40 16.09 -5.38 0.82
C VAL A 40 15.00 -4.39 0.41
N SER A 41 15.32 -3.40 -0.44
CA SER A 41 14.34 -2.48 -1.00
C SER A 41 13.26 -3.20 -1.80
N ASP A 42 13.63 -4.11 -2.70
CA ASP A 42 12.68 -4.90 -3.50
C ASP A 42 11.79 -5.78 -2.60
N GLY A 43 12.38 -6.42 -1.60
CA GLY A 43 11.64 -7.20 -0.59
C GLY A 43 10.64 -6.34 0.18
N THR A 44 11.06 -5.16 0.62
CA THR A 44 10.20 -4.19 1.33
C THR A 44 9.05 -3.72 0.46
N ILE A 45 9.31 -3.37 -0.80
CA ILE A 45 8.29 -2.93 -1.76
C ILE A 45 7.27 -4.04 -2.00
N ASN A 46 7.70 -5.29 -2.20
CA ASN A 46 6.81 -6.42 -2.40
C ASN A 46 5.95 -6.69 -1.14
N CYS A 47 6.53 -6.58 0.06
CA CYS A 47 5.81 -6.71 1.32
C CYS A 47 4.70 -5.64 1.42
N LEU A 48 5.04 -4.37 1.17
CA LEU A 48 4.09 -3.26 1.16
C LEU A 48 2.98 -3.44 0.11
N LEU A 49 3.33 -3.94 -1.07
CA LEU A 49 2.37 -4.25 -2.14
C LEU A 49 1.36 -5.32 -1.73
N ASN A 50 1.81 -6.35 -1.02
CA ASN A 50 0.93 -7.40 -0.51
C ASN A 50 -0.04 -6.84 0.53
N VAL A 51 0.42 -6.02 1.47
CA VAL A 51 -0.47 -5.32 2.42
C VAL A 51 -1.52 -4.49 1.67
N GLY A 52 -1.10 -3.75 0.64
CA GLY A 52 -2.01 -2.99 -0.22
C GLY A 52 -3.06 -3.86 -0.92
N TYR A 53 -2.66 -5.04 -1.42
CA TYR A 53 -3.59 -5.99 -2.03
C TYR A 53 -4.60 -6.55 -1.05
N GLU A 54 -4.19 -6.88 0.17
CA GLU A 54 -5.11 -7.39 1.19
C GLU A 54 -6.15 -6.34 1.60
N ILE A 55 -5.75 -5.08 1.73
CA ILE A 55 -6.69 -3.96 1.94
C ILE A 55 -7.67 -3.86 0.76
N ILE A 56 -7.19 -3.95 -0.47
CA ILE A 56 -8.04 -3.88 -1.68
C ILE A 56 -9.01 -5.06 -1.76
N ASP A 57 -8.56 -6.28 -1.46
CA ASP A 57 -9.39 -7.47 -1.44
C ASP A 57 -10.49 -7.38 -0.36
N GLU A 58 -10.18 -6.77 0.79
CA GLU A 58 -11.15 -6.62 1.87
C GLU A 58 -12.19 -5.53 1.60
N PHE A 59 -11.76 -4.33 1.19
CA PHE A 59 -12.62 -3.14 1.14
C PHE A 59 -13.08 -2.75 -0.26
N TYR A 60 -12.40 -3.19 -1.31
CA TYR A 60 -12.70 -2.86 -2.71
C TYR A 60 -13.08 -4.10 -3.54
N TYR A 61 -13.62 -5.16 -2.91
CA TYR A 61 -13.89 -6.48 -3.49
C TYR A 61 -14.51 -6.46 -4.91
N ASN A 62 -15.52 -5.62 -5.18
CA ASN A 62 -16.18 -5.53 -6.50
C ASN A 62 -15.24 -5.10 -7.63
N LYS A 63 -14.20 -4.35 -7.28
CA LYS A 63 -13.21 -3.78 -8.20
C LYS A 63 -11.78 -4.21 -7.87
N SER A 64 -11.63 -5.23 -7.03
CA SER A 64 -10.34 -5.59 -6.46
C SER A 64 -9.27 -5.80 -7.53
N GLU A 65 -9.53 -6.61 -8.55
CA GLU A 65 -8.54 -6.88 -9.61
C GLU A 65 -8.12 -5.62 -10.38
N GLU A 66 -9.07 -4.72 -10.68
CA GLU A 66 -8.81 -3.46 -11.36
C GLU A 66 -7.96 -2.53 -10.48
N THR A 67 -8.31 -2.41 -9.20
CA THR A 67 -7.63 -1.57 -8.22
C THR A 67 -6.23 -2.10 -7.89
N LYS A 68 -6.05 -3.42 -7.71
CA LYS A 68 -4.74 -4.07 -7.49
C LYS A 68 -3.82 -3.81 -8.69
N LYS A 69 -4.33 -3.95 -9.91
CA LYS A 69 -3.57 -3.65 -11.13
C LYS A 69 -3.14 -2.18 -11.18
N ALA A 70 -4.03 -1.25 -10.83
CA ALA A 70 -3.72 0.17 -10.79
C ALA A 70 -2.64 0.50 -9.73
N LEU A 71 -2.79 -0.01 -8.50
CA LEU A 71 -1.81 0.15 -7.43
C LEU A 71 -0.42 -0.38 -7.84
N LYS A 72 -0.38 -1.59 -8.39
CA LYS A 72 0.86 -2.21 -8.89
C LYS A 72 1.53 -1.33 -9.93
N THR A 73 0.76 -0.88 -10.91
CA THR A 73 1.26 -0.04 -12.00
C THR A 73 1.81 1.28 -11.48
N PHE A 74 1.10 1.92 -10.54
CA PHE A 74 1.54 3.17 -9.92
C PHE A 74 2.89 3.01 -9.21
N ILE A 75 3.02 2.00 -8.35
CA ILE A 75 4.25 1.77 -7.59
C ILE A 75 5.42 1.50 -8.54
N TYR A 76 5.31 0.53 -9.46
CA TYR A 76 6.44 0.21 -10.35
C TYR A 76 6.78 1.35 -11.32
N SER A 77 5.79 2.11 -11.81
CA SER A 77 6.08 3.28 -12.65
C SER A 77 6.85 4.35 -11.86
N SER A 78 6.52 4.54 -10.58
CA SER A 78 7.26 5.45 -9.71
C SER A 78 8.71 5.01 -9.53
N ILE A 79 8.94 3.71 -9.35
CA ILE A 79 10.28 3.12 -9.25
C ILE A 79 11.08 3.36 -10.53
N ASP A 80 10.49 3.06 -11.70
CA ASP A 80 11.14 3.25 -13.00
C ASP A 80 11.55 4.71 -13.23
N ILE A 81 10.68 5.65 -12.84
CA ILE A 81 10.96 7.10 -12.91
C ILE A 81 12.12 7.47 -11.98
N GLN A 82 12.12 7.01 -10.72
CA GLN A 82 13.22 7.30 -9.79
C GLN A 82 14.54 6.71 -10.28
N TYR A 83 14.52 5.50 -10.82
CA TYR A 83 15.68 4.90 -11.44
C TYR A 83 16.18 5.77 -12.60
N ALA A 84 15.32 6.13 -13.55
CA ALA A 84 15.71 6.95 -14.69
C ALA A 84 16.25 8.33 -14.28
N ILE A 85 15.63 9.00 -13.30
CA ILE A 85 16.11 10.29 -12.78
C ILE A 85 17.51 10.13 -12.19
N ASN A 86 17.74 9.09 -11.39
CA ASN A 86 19.01 8.93 -10.69
C ASN A 86 20.11 8.39 -11.62
N THR A 87 19.83 7.45 -12.52
CA THR A 87 20.85 6.78 -13.34
C THR A 87 21.02 7.36 -14.73
N ASN A 88 19.93 7.83 -15.35
CA ASN A 88 19.92 8.21 -16.76
C ASN A 88 19.95 9.72 -16.99
N SER A 89 19.61 10.54 -15.98
CA SER A 89 19.63 12.00 -16.15
C SER A 89 21.04 12.51 -16.47
N ASP A 90 21.14 13.53 -17.32
CA ASP A 90 22.43 14.15 -17.68
C ASP A 90 23.13 14.73 -16.44
N PHE A 91 22.36 15.35 -15.53
CA PHE A 91 22.87 15.81 -14.24
C PHE A 91 23.33 14.67 -13.34
N GLY A 92 22.60 13.55 -13.40
CA GLY A 92 23.05 12.25 -12.97
C GLY A 92 24.42 12.00 -13.58
N GLN A 93 24.54 11.49 -14.80
CA GLN A 93 25.78 10.90 -15.35
C GLN A 93 27.13 11.55 -14.93
N TYR A 94 27.21 12.87 -14.74
CA TYR A 94 28.37 13.61 -14.23
C TYR A 94 28.79 13.45 -12.75
N PHE A 95 27.91 13.20 -11.77
CA PHE A 95 28.27 13.49 -10.35
C PHE A 95 28.42 12.34 -9.31
N TYR A 96 27.86 11.13 -9.51
CA TYR A 96 27.74 10.11 -8.45
C TYR A 96 27.64 8.69 -9.05
N GLY A 97 28.49 7.74 -8.66
CA GLY A 97 28.52 6.36 -9.18
C GLY A 97 27.41 5.43 -8.65
N SER A 98 27.77 4.30 -8.03
CA SER A 98 26.85 3.24 -7.55
C SER A 98 25.81 3.69 -6.52
N ILE A 99 26.10 4.77 -5.79
CA ILE A 99 25.21 5.49 -4.86
C ILE A 99 23.82 5.76 -5.47
N ARG A 100 23.71 5.89 -6.79
CA ARG A 100 22.45 6.19 -7.50
C ARG A 100 21.43 5.09 -7.49
N LYS A 101 21.86 3.84 -7.65
CA LYS A 101 20.93 2.71 -7.65
C LYS A 101 20.37 2.52 -6.25
N VAL A 102 21.24 2.61 -5.25
CA VAL A 102 20.85 2.63 -3.84
C VAL A 102 19.89 3.78 -3.54
N THR A 103 20.19 5.00 -3.99
CA THR A 103 19.32 6.17 -3.81
C THR A 103 17.97 5.99 -4.49
N ALA A 104 17.95 5.48 -5.73
CA ALA A 104 16.70 5.19 -6.44
C ALA A 104 15.86 4.14 -5.72
N SER A 105 16.47 3.07 -5.23
CA SER A 105 15.82 2.02 -4.45
C SER A 105 15.28 2.53 -3.11
N ALA A 106 16.00 3.42 -2.41
CA ALA A 106 15.53 4.06 -1.18
C ALA A 106 14.29 4.95 -1.43
N LEU A 107 14.34 5.79 -2.47
CA LEU A 107 13.20 6.64 -2.86
C LEU A 107 11.99 5.83 -3.33
N ALA A 108 12.24 4.70 -4.00
CA ALA A 108 11.21 3.73 -4.37
C ALA A 108 10.50 3.16 -3.14
N VAL A 109 11.24 2.77 -2.09
CA VAL A 109 10.67 2.31 -0.82
C VAL A 109 9.82 3.41 -0.17
N ASP A 110 10.31 4.64 -0.10
CA ASP A 110 9.56 5.76 0.47
C ASP A 110 8.25 6.05 -0.29
N ASN A 111 8.27 5.95 -1.62
CA ASN A 111 7.06 6.11 -2.43
C ASN A 111 6.05 5.00 -2.17
N ALA A 112 6.48 3.73 -2.16
CA ALA A 112 5.60 2.60 -1.84
C ALA A 112 5.00 2.76 -0.43
N LYS A 113 5.84 3.10 0.55
CA LYS A 113 5.45 3.38 1.93
C LYS A 113 4.35 4.45 2.01
N ASN A 114 4.55 5.58 1.34
CA ASN A 114 3.58 6.69 1.38
C ASN A 114 2.23 6.31 0.74
N VAL A 115 2.24 5.59 -0.37
CA VAL A 115 1.01 5.16 -1.05
C VAL A 115 0.22 4.17 -0.19
N ILE A 116 0.90 3.16 0.36
CA ILE A 116 0.23 2.16 1.20
C ILE A 116 -0.27 2.79 2.50
N ARG A 117 0.48 3.74 3.07
CA ARG A 117 0.02 4.52 4.21
C ARG A 117 -1.25 5.30 3.89
N GLN A 118 -1.27 6.01 2.77
CA GLN A 118 -2.44 6.76 2.32
C GLN A 118 -3.65 5.84 2.13
N LEU A 119 -3.45 4.65 1.56
CA LEU A 119 -4.53 3.66 1.42
C LEU A 119 -5.10 3.23 2.78
N ILE A 120 -4.24 2.91 3.76
CA ILE A 120 -4.66 2.56 5.13
C ILE A 120 -5.45 3.72 5.75
N ASP A 121 -4.92 4.94 5.65
CA ASP A 121 -5.56 6.13 6.22
C ASP A 121 -6.91 6.41 5.56
N THR A 122 -7.01 6.34 4.23
CA THR A 122 -8.27 6.53 3.48
C THR A 122 -9.33 5.54 3.93
N VAL A 123 -9.01 4.25 3.99
CA VAL A 123 -9.97 3.23 4.42
C VAL A 123 -10.36 3.46 5.89
N LYS A 124 -9.42 3.83 6.75
CA LYS A 124 -9.70 4.15 8.15
C LYS A 124 -10.69 5.31 8.27
N TYR A 125 -10.48 6.40 7.51
CA TYR A 125 -11.38 7.54 7.48
C TYR A 125 -12.77 7.15 6.97
N GLU A 126 -12.86 6.33 5.91
CA GLU A 126 -14.14 5.84 5.38
C GLU A 126 -14.92 5.05 6.44
N ILE A 127 -14.25 4.17 7.21
CA ILE A 127 -14.92 3.41 8.27
C ILE A 127 -15.29 4.30 9.45
N GLU A 128 -14.47 5.29 9.81
CA GLU A 128 -14.79 6.22 10.89
C GLU A 128 -16.05 7.05 10.59
N ASP A 129 -16.25 7.43 9.32
CA ASP A 129 -17.41 8.21 8.86
C ASP A 129 -18.72 7.39 8.74
N MET A 130 -18.62 6.06 8.62
CA MET A 130 -19.79 5.17 8.56
C MET A 130 -20.62 5.17 9.85
N SER A 131 -21.95 5.03 9.72
CA SER A 131 -22.86 4.78 10.84
C SER A 131 -22.63 3.40 11.49
N ASP A 132 -23.14 3.20 12.71
CA ASP A 132 -23.05 1.91 13.39
C ASP A 132 -23.79 0.79 12.64
N GLU A 133 -24.85 1.13 11.90
CA GLU A 133 -25.57 0.22 11.01
C GLU A 133 -24.74 -0.12 9.76
N GLU A 134 -24.14 0.87 9.11
CA GLU A 134 -23.30 0.67 7.92
C GLU A 134 -22.06 -0.17 8.22
N LYS A 135 -21.44 0.05 9.38
CA LYS A 135 -20.30 -0.75 9.85
C LYS A 135 -20.63 -2.23 9.95
N GLN A 136 -21.89 -2.59 10.23
CA GLN A 136 -22.33 -3.99 10.35
C GLN A 136 -22.61 -4.66 9.00
N ILE A 137 -22.64 -3.92 7.91
CA ILE A 137 -22.90 -4.47 6.57
C ILE A 137 -21.70 -5.31 6.11
N ASP A 138 -21.99 -6.54 5.72
CA ASP A 138 -21.05 -7.38 4.98
C ASP A 138 -21.08 -6.97 3.51
N PHE A 139 -20.17 -6.06 3.14
CA PHE A 139 -20.10 -5.51 1.79
C PHE A 139 -19.84 -6.60 0.75
N LYS A 140 -19.13 -7.69 1.07
CA LYS A 140 -18.87 -8.79 0.14
C LYS A 140 -20.14 -9.49 -0.35
N LYS A 141 -21.27 -9.32 0.36
CA LYS A 141 -22.59 -9.86 -0.03
C LYS A 141 -23.40 -8.92 -0.91
N ILE A 142 -22.97 -7.68 -1.11
CA ILE A 142 -23.65 -6.70 -1.96
C ILE A 142 -23.14 -6.88 -3.38
N LYS A 143 -23.97 -7.41 -4.28
CA LYS A 143 -23.50 -7.74 -5.64
C LYS A 143 -23.47 -6.53 -6.57
N ASN A 144 -24.35 -5.55 -6.34
CA ASN A 144 -24.45 -4.31 -7.12
C ASN A 144 -24.86 -3.13 -6.21
N LEU A 145 -24.48 -1.90 -6.57
CA LEU A 145 -24.85 -0.67 -5.83
C LEU A 145 -26.38 -0.49 -5.71
N ASN A 146 -27.17 -0.96 -6.68
CA ASN A 146 -28.64 -0.93 -6.62
C ASN A 146 -29.22 -1.77 -5.46
N ASP A 147 -28.47 -2.75 -4.93
CA ASP A 147 -28.89 -3.52 -3.74
C ASP A 147 -28.66 -2.73 -2.44
N TRP A 148 -27.80 -1.70 -2.47
CA TRP A 148 -27.50 -0.82 -1.33
C TRP A 148 -28.60 0.25 -1.19
N ASP A 149 -28.97 0.91 -2.29
CA ASP A 149 -30.04 1.92 -2.30
C ASP A 149 -31.41 1.36 -1.88
N ASN A 150 -31.70 0.09 -2.17
CA ASN A 150 -32.97 -0.55 -1.78
C ASN A 150 -33.06 -0.89 -0.28
N ARG A 151 -31.94 -0.90 0.46
CA ARG A 151 -31.93 -1.24 1.90
C ARG A 151 -32.14 -0.04 2.82
N PHE A 152 -31.89 1.17 2.33
CA PHE A 152 -32.01 2.41 3.10
C PHE A 152 -33.17 3.30 2.66
N ASN A 153 -33.89 2.93 1.60
CA ASN A 153 -35.12 3.59 1.13
C ASN A 153 -36.42 2.89 1.59
N MET A 154 -36.37 2.10 2.66
CA MET A 154 -37.56 1.54 3.36
C MET A 154 -37.66 2.14 4.76
#